data_AF-N4XHP4-F1
#
_entry.id   AF-N4XHP4-F1
#
_cell.length_a   1.000
_cell.length_b   1.000
_cell.length_c   1.000
_cell.angle_alpha   90.00
_cell.angle_beta   90.00
_cell.angle_gamma   90.00
#
_symmetry.space_group_name_H-M   'P 1'
#
loop_
_entity.id
_entity.type
_entity.pdbx_description
1 polymer ?
#
loop_
_entity_poly.entity_id
_entity_poly.type
_entity_poly.pdbx_seq_one_letter_code
_entity_poly.pdbx_strand_id
1 'polypeptide(L)'
;MGTLTADCPRLDIHCPHKLATSCRLTSTPNCCACADERVHSRTYRVYIDGVGFVNRGTRWQGYCWFCKEFWSNRLAATDPPLEIAQTRIPEIPDQTEFLERWWEFHQGYRIAKLPDGTEQRIAVIGEPFHEVSPGFLPRTLDQLRAGVENNALRPENRLRRRRLTSEEDRPEEPQQSLEDALDDLLREAEETPNANVTVPTEPQLLVTPQIQEDPSEPPRPMTRREAQIQLARERFARVFGSREELEQDDYESPLTQMYTRAYDRHRQAEQRRAEGTEVAPQLDSLSPQDRREIEEQLLWG
;
A
#
# COMPACT_ATOMS: atom_id res chain seq x y z
N MET A 1 -9.70 -4.18 -19.34
CA MET A 1 -10.90 -5.06 -19.26
C MET A 1 -12.00 -4.22 -18.67
N GLY A 2 -13.14 -4.06 -19.34
CA GLY A 2 -14.19 -3.16 -18.87
C GLY A 2 -15.27 -3.83 -18.02
N THR A 3 -16.37 -3.10 -17.85
CA THR A 3 -17.53 -3.44 -17.04
C THR A 3 -18.40 -4.47 -17.77
N LEU A 4 -18.35 -5.73 -17.36
CA LEU A 4 -18.97 -6.86 -18.05
C LEU A 4 -20.43 -7.13 -17.67
N THR A 5 -20.91 -6.58 -16.55
CA THR A 5 -22.29 -6.85 -16.07
C THR A 5 -23.26 -5.74 -16.43
N ALA A 6 -22.92 -4.87 -17.38
CA ALA A 6 -23.76 -3.72 -17.74
C ALA A 6 -24.98 -4.11 -18.59
N ASP A 7 -25.02 -5.32 -19.13
CA ASP A 7 -26.21 -5.83 -19.82
C ASP A 7 -27.15 -6.58 -18.87
N CYS A 8 -26.78 -6.71 -17.59
CA CYS A 8 -27.60 -7.38 -16.59
C CYS A 8 -28.64 -6.44 -16.00
N PRO A 9 -29.90 -6.89 -15.81
CA PRO A 9 -30.91 -6.06 -15.16
C PRO A 9 -30.55 -5.79 -13.70
N ARG A 10 -30.90 -4.59 -13.23
CA ARG A 10 -30.83 -4.26 -11.81
C ARG A 10 -31.94 -4.99 -11.07
N LEU A 11 -31.55 -5.68 -10.01
CA LEU A 11 -32.47 -6.35 -9.09
C LEU A 11 -32.49 -5.56 -7.78
N ASP A 12 -33.66 -5.40 -7.18
CA ASP A 12 -33.83 -4.64 -5.93
C ASP A 12 -33.10 -5.28 -4.75
N ILE A 13 -32.89 -6.60 -4.80
CA ILE A 13 -32.11 -7.33 -3.80
C ILE A 13 -30.62 -7.00 -3.86
N HIS A 14 -30.11 -6.51 -5.00
CA HIS A 14 -28.69 -6.25 -5.18
C HIS A 14 -28.29 -4.91 -4.55
N CYS A 15 -27.12 -4.90 -3.92
CA CYS A 15 -26.51 -3.63 -3.52
C CYS A 15 -26.26 -2.75 -4.77
N PRO A 16 -26.34 -1.41 -4.65
CA PRO A 16 -26.27 -0.50 -5.79
C PRO A 16 -24.92 -0.56 -6.53
N HIS A 17 -23.86 -0.97 -5.84
CA HIS A 17 -22.51 -1.12 -6.41
C HIS A 17 -22.36 -2.32 -7.34
N LYS A 18 -23.24 -3.33 -7.27
CA LYS A 18 -22.96 -4.65 -7.81
C LYS A 18 -22.75 -4.66 -9.33
N LEU A 19 -23.60 -3.94 -10.07
CA LEU A 19 -23.50 -3.84 -11.52
C LEU A 19 -22.35 -2.91 -11.94
N ALA A 20 -22.25 -1.73 -11.33
CA ALA A 20 -21.20 -0.75 -11.65
C ALA A 20 -19.78 -1.28 -11.38
N THR A 21 -19.63 -2.16 -10.39
CA THR A 21 -18.35 -2.83 -10.10
C THR A 21 -18.09 -4.07 -10.95
N SER A 22 -19.08 -4.59 -11.70
CA SER A 22 -18.99 -5.91 -12.35
C SER A 22 -18.49 -7.01 -11.41
N CYS A 23 -19.02 -7.02 -10.18
CA CYS A 23 -18.57 -7.92 -9.14
C CYS A 23 -18.76 -9.39 -9.54
N ARG A 24 -17.70 -10.20 -9.41
CA ARG A 24 -17.75 -11.66 -9.69
C ARG A 24 -18.36 -12.49 -8.57
N LEU A 25 -18.68 -11.89 -7.42
CA LEU A 25 -19.35 -12.59 -6.32
C LEU A 25 -20.83 -12.78 -6.66
N THR A 26 -21.16 -13.77 -7.49
CA THR A 26 -22.53 -14.00 -8.00
C THR A 26 -23.43 -14.75 -7.03
N SER A 27 -22.86 -15.41 -6.01
CA SER A 27 -23.59 -16.24 -5.05
C SER A 27 -24.39 -15.45 -4.00
N THR A 28 -24.08 -14.16 -3.82
CA THR A 28 -24.75 -13.30 -2.84
C THR A 28 -25.33 -12.07 -3.53
N PRO A 29 -26.31 -11.37 -2.93
CA PRO A 29 -26.82 -10.12 -3.49
C PRO A 29 -25.86 -8.92 -3.37
N ASN A 30 -24.82 -9.04 -2.53
CA ASN A 30 -23.88 -7.96 -2.25
C ASN A 30 -22.61 -8.05 -3.11
N CYS A 31 -21.96 -6.92 -3.39
CA CYS A 31 -20.64 -6.92 -4.00
C CYS A 31 -19.55 -7.23 -2.94
N CYS A 32 -18.31 -7.47 -3.36
CA CYS A 32 -17.21 -7.77 -2.42
C CYS A 32 -17.07 -6.73 -1.31
N ALA A 33 -17.26 -5.43 -1.62
CA ALA A 33 -17.18 -4.37 -0.62
C ALA A 33 -18.36 -4.38 0.36
N CYS A 34 -19.59 -4.52 -0.12
CA CYS A 34 -20.79 -4.56 0.73
C CYS A 34 -20.91 -5.85 1.53
N ALA A 35 -20.27 -6.94 1.10
CA ALA A 35 -20.21 -8.20 1.82
C ALA A 35 -19.02 -8.31 2.79
N ASP A 36 -18.11 -7.33 2.78
CA ASP A 36 -16.90 -7.38 3.60
C ASP A 36 -17.14 -6.82 5.01
N GLU A 37 -17.22 -7.72 5.98
CA GLU A 37 -17.49 -7.41 7.39
C GLU A 37 -16.22 -7.12 8.22
N ARG A 38 -15.02 -7.13 7.61
CA ARG A 38 -13.77 -6.86 8.35
C ARG A 38 -13.83 -5.50 9.02
N VAL A 39 -13.27 -5.37 10.23
CA VAL A 39 -13.19 -4.07 10.93
C VAL A 39 -12.35 -3.08 10.11
N HIS A 40 -12.72 -1.80 10.12
CA HIS A 40 -11.94 -0.76 9.46
C HIS A 40 -10.56 -0.65 10.11
N SER A 41 -9.51 -0.66 9.27
CA SER A 41 -8.13 -0.46 9.65
C SER A 41 -7.47 0.51 8.68
N ARG A 42 -6.47 1.26 9.16
CA ARG A 42 -5.64 2.14 8.32
C ARG A 42 -4.87 1.38 7.25
N THR A 43 -4.53 0.12 7.53
CA THR A 43 -3.81 -0.78 6.63
C THR A 43 -4.33 -2.21 6.75
N TYR A 44 -4.32 -2.94 5.65
CA TYR A 44 -4.69 -4.36 5.61
C TYR A 44 -3.48 -5.24 5.30
N ARG A 45 -3.53 -6.49 5.76
CA ARG A 45 -2.50 -7.50 5.45
C ARG A 45 -2.57 -7.87 3.98
N VAL A 46 -1.41 -7.82 3.33
CA VAL A 46 -1.22 -8.29 1.95
C VAL A 46 0.00 -9.16 1.91
N TYR A 47 -0.10 -10.27 1.20
CA TYR A 47 1.03 -11.14 0.95
C TYR A 47 1.82 -10.60 -0.25
N ILE A 48 3.13 -10.50 -0.09
CA ILE A 48 4.07 -10.17 -1.17
C ILE A 48 5.02 -11.34 -1.31
N ASP A 49 5.10 -11.90 -2.52
CA ASP A 49 5.98 -13.02 -2.84
C ASP A 49 7.43 -12.69 -2.46
N GLY A 50 8.06 -13.58 -1.70
CA GLY A 50 9.44 -13.41 -1.20
C GLY A 50 9.61 -12.52 0.03
N VAL A 51 8.56 -11.82 0.49
CA VAL A 51 8.59 -11.00 1.72
C VAL A 51 7.66 -11.55 2.80
N GLY A 52 6.55 -12.17 2.41
CA GLY A 52 5.51 -12.64 3.32
C GLY A 52 4.39 -11.63 3.53
N PHE A 53 3.70 -11.72 4.67
CA PHE A 53 2.59 -10.82 4.98
C PHE A 53 3.08 -9.45 5.49
N VAL A 54 2.64 -8.38 4.84
CA VAL A 54 2.91 -6.99 5.23
C VAL A 54 1.63 -6.19 5.46
N ASN A 55 1.64 -5.28 6.44
CA ASN A 55 0.53 -4.36 6.75
C ASN A 55 0.60 -3.08 5.90
N ARG A 56 0.54 -3.22 4.57
CA ARG A 56 0.61 -2.08 3.62
C ARG A 56 -0.52 -2.09 2.58
N GLY A 57 -1.47 -3.01 2.71
CA GLY A 57 -2.55 -3.19 1.76
C GLY A 57 -3.72 -2.25 1.93
N THR A 58 -4.48 -2.11 0.85
CA THR A 58 -5.83 -1.53 0.86
C THR A 58 -6.86 -2.60 1.25
N ARG A 59 -8.04 -2.15 1.70
CA ARG A 59 -9.14 -3.06 2.06
C ARG A 59 -9.54 -3.97 0.89
N TRP A 60 -9.61 -3.40 -0.32
CA TRP A 60 -10.07 -4.06 -1.54
C TRP A 60 -9.00 -4.89 -2.25
N GLN A 61 -7.77 -4.99 -1.73
CA GLN A 61 -6.70 -5.75 -2.39
C GLN A 61 -7.08 -7.23 -2.63
N GLY A 62 -7.84 -7.82 -1.69
CA GLY A 62 -8.34 -9.19 -1.77
C GLY A 62 -9.72 -9.35 -2.40
N TYR A 63 -10.33 -8.28 -2.91
CA TYR A 63 -11.59 -8.39 -3.63
C TYR A 63 -11.38 -9.02 -5.01
N CYS A 64 -12.48 -9.42 -5.65
CA CYS A 64 -12.41 -9.82 -7.05
C CYS A 64 -11.82 -8.68 -7.90
N TRP A 65 -11.18 -9.04 -9.02
CA TRP A 65 -10.45 -8.10 -9.89
C TRP A 65 -11.25 -6.83 -10.20
N PHE A 66 -12.52 -6.96 -10.64
CA PHE A 66 -13.31 -5.79 -11.02
C PHE A 66 -13.66 -4.88 -9.83
N CYS A 67 -13.98 -5.44 -8.66
CA CYS A 67 -14.17 -4.62 -7.46
C CYS A 67 -12.87 -3.94 -7.02
N LYS A 68 -11.73 -4.63 -7.14
CA LYS A 68 -10.42 -4.04 -6.82
C LYS A 68 -10.10 -2.87 -7.75
N GLU A 69 -10.32 -3.05 -9.05
CA GLU A 69 -10.10 -2.02 -10.07
C GLU A 69 -11.06 -0.84 -9.87
N PHE A 70 -12.35 -1.12 -9.64
CA PHE A 70 -13.36 -0.11 -9.33
C PHE A 70 -12.93 0.80 -8.18
N TRP A 71 -12.60 0.23 -7.01
CA TRP A 71 -12.27 1.04 -5.84
C TRP A 71 -10.94 1.77 -5.97
N SER A 72 -9.98 1.21 -6.71
CA SER A 72 -8.73 1.91 -7.03
C SER A 72 -8.99 3.13 -7.93
N ASN A 73 -9.83 2.97 -8.95
CA ASN A 73 -10.21 4.05 -9.86
C ASN A 73 -11.07 5.12 -9.18
N ARG A 74 -12.02 4.71 -8.33
CA ARG A 74 -12.84 5.65 -7.54
C ARG A 74 -12.00 6.44 -6.55
N LEU A 75 -11.03 5.82 -5.90
CA LEU A 75 -10.10 6.53 -5.01
C LEU A 75 -9.25 7.54 -5.80
N ALA A 76 -8.68 7.13 -6.95
CA ALA A 76 -7.89 8.01 -7.81
C ALA A 76 -8.68 9.20 -8.37
N ALA A 77 -10.01 9.08 -8.47
CA ALA A 77 -10.90 10.12 -8.97
C ALA A 77 -11.41 11.08 -7.88
N THR A 78 -10.93 10.98 -6.64
CA THR A 78 -11.36 11.87 -5.55
C THR A 78 -10.66 13.22 -5.60
N ASP A 79 -11.41 14.30 -5.39
CA ASP A 79 -10.89 15.67 -5.34
C ASP A 79 -11.50 16.41 -4.12
N PRO A 80 -10.70 16.80 -3.10
CA PRO A 80 -9.25 16.57 -2.98
C PRO A 80 -8.90 15.07 -2.84
N PRO A 81 -7.65 14.66 -3.13
CA PRO A 81 -7.21 13.26 -3.01
C PRO A 81 -7.46 12.71 -1.59
N LEU A 82 -7.91 11.46 -1.50
CA LEU A 82 -8.06 10.72 -0.24
C LEU A 82 -6.85 9.82 0.01
N GLU A 83 -6.31 9.82 1.23
CA GLU A 83 -5.34 8.82 1.65
C GLU A 83 -6.02 7.48 1.93
N ILE A 84 -5.30 6.37 1.73
CA ILE A 84 -5.82 5.02 1.99
C ILE A 84 -6.35 4.87 3.42
N ALA A 85 -5.65 5.48 4.39
CA ALA A 85 -6.02 5.42 5.81
C ALA A 85 -7.36 6.12 6.11
N GLN A 86 -7.82 7.02 5.25
CA GLN A 86 -9.08 7.75 5.39
C GLN A 86 -10.25 7.04 4.71
N THR A 87 -9.97 6.02 3.87
CA THR A 87 -11.01 5.30 3.14
C THR A 87 -11.80 4.38 4.06
N ARG A 88 -13.11 4.32 3.87
CA ARG A 88 -14.01 3.41 4.57
C ARG A 88 -14.95 2.80 3.55
N ILE A 89 -14.47 1.81 2.81
CA ILE A 89 -15.21 1.24 1.68
C ILE A 89 -16.30 0.30 2.20
N PRO A 90 -17.56 0.42 1.71
CA PRO A 90 -18.02 1.24 0.57
C PRO A 90 -18.46 2.68 0.86
N GLU A 91 -18.49 3.14 2.12
CA GLU A 91 -19.07 4.43 2.53
C GLU A 91 -18.25 5.66 2.11
N ILE A 92 -16.91 5.59 2.17
CA ILE A 92 -15.97 6.69 1.91
C ILE A 92 -14.91 6.21 0.92
N PRO A 93 -14.79 6.82 -0.28
CA PRO A 93 -15.56 7.97 -0.76
C PRO A 93 -17.03 7.66 -1.05
N ASP A 94 -17.93 8.64 -0.91
CA ASP A 94 -19.34 8.49 -1.28
C ASP A 94 -19.46 8.27 -2.80
N GLN A 95 -20.20 7.23 -3.19
CA GLN A 95 -20.38 6.82 -4.58
C GLN A 95 -21.76 7.16 -5.15
N THR A 96 -22.62 7.82 -4.39
CA THR A 96 -24.03 8.05 -4.78
C THR A 96 -24.13 8.75 -6.14
N GLU A 97 -23.48 9.90 -6.32
CA GLU A 97 -23.49 10.65 -7.59
C GLU A 97 -22.93 9.81 -8.75
N PHE A 98 -21.83 9.10 -8.52
CA PHE A 98 -21.22 8.25 -9.54
C PHE A 98 -22.19 7.14 -9.99
N LEU A 99 -22.85 6.47 -9.05
CA LEU A 99 -23.78 5.37 -9.34
C LEU A 99 -25.02 5.87 -10.07
N GLU A 100 -25.53 7.04 -9.72
CA GLU A 100 -26.64 7.69 -10.43
C GLU A 100 -26.26 7.96 -11.89
N ARG A 101 -25.12 8.61 -12.13
CA ARG A 101 -24.65 8.89 -13.50
C ARG A 101 -24.33 7.63 -14.28
N TRP A 102 -23.70 6.64 -13.64
CA TRP A 102 -23.45 5.34 -14.25
C TRP A 102 -24.76 4.67 -14.67
N TRP A 103 -25.80 4.79 -13.85
CA TRP A 103 -27.13 4.27 -14.15
C TRP A 103 -27.79 4.97 -15.34
N GLU A 104 -27.58 6.28 -15.52
CA GLU A 104 -28.05 6.99 -16.72
C GLU A 104 -27.52 6.36 -18.02
N PHE A 105 -26.23 5.99 -18.04
CA PHE A 105 -25.65 5.29 -19.17
C PHE A 105 -26.18 3.85 -19.30
N HIS A 106 -26.35 3.15 -18.18
CA HIS A 106 -26.87 1.78 -18.18
C HIS A 106 -28.30 1.69 -18.72
N GLN A 107 -29.18 2.61 -18.32
CA GLN A 107 -30.56 2.64 -18.81
C GLN A 107 -30.71 3.33 -20.18
N GLY A 108 -29.68 4.04 -20.64
CA GLY A 108 -29.65 4.74 -21.92
C GLY A 108 -30.39 6.09 -21.94
N TYR A 109 -30.81 6.61 -20.79
CA TYR A 109 -31.46 7.92 -20.68
C TYR A 109 -31.27 8.54 -19.29
N ARG A 110 -31.49 9.85 -19.19
CA ARG A 110 -31.63 10.59 -17.93
C ARG A 110 -32.95 11.34 -17.88
N ILE A 111 -33.46 11.59 -16.68
CA ILE A 111 -34.72 12.30 -16.45
C ILE A 111 -34.40 13.73 -16.03
N ALA A 112 -34.81 14.70 -16.84
CA ALA A 112 -34.71 16.12 -16.52
C ALA A 112 -36.10 16.66 -16.13
N LYS A 113 -36.20 17.31 -14.97
CA LYS A 113 -37.41 18.00 -14.55
C LYS A 113 -37.43 19.40 -15.16
N LEU A 114 -38.44 19.67 -15.98
CA LEU A 114 -38.66 20.99 -16.57
C LEU A 114 -39.24 21.96 -15.54
N PRO A 115 -39.14 23.29 -15.77
CA PRO A 115 -39.73 24.30 -14.89
C PRO A 115 -41.23 24.10 -14.65
N ASP A 116 -41.93 23.52 -15.63
CA ASP A 116 -43.36 23.26 -15.60
C ASP A 116 -43.74 21.99 -14.82
N GLY A 117 -42.77 21.35 -14.16
CA GLY A 117 -42.95 20.12 -13.38
C GLY A 117 -43.01 18.83 -14.21
N THR A 118 -43.00 18.93 -15.53
CA THR A 118 -42.98 17.77 -16.43
C THR A 118 -41.60 17.11 -16.48
N GLU A 119 -41.57 15.78 -16.53
CA GLU A 119 -40.35 15.01 -16.69
C GLU A 119 -40.03 14.77 -18.16
N GLN A 120 -38.83 15.13 -18.60
CA GLN A 120 -38.32 14.86 -19.95
C GLN A 120 -37.22 13.80 -19.90
N ARG A 121 -37.33 12.77 -20.75
CA ARG A 121 -36.28 11.78 -20.93
C ARG A 121 -35.30 12.25 -22.00
N ILE A 122 -34.03 12.38 -21.64
CA ILE A 122 -32.94 12.75 -22.54
C ILE A 122 -32.11 11.50 -22.78
N ALA A 123 -31.93 11.09 -24.04
CA ALA A 123 -31.12 9.93 -24.38
C ALA A 123 -29.66 10.14 -23.97
N VAL A 124 -29.05 9.11 -23.36
CA VAL A 124 -27.65 9.10 -22.95
C VAL A 124 -26.98 7.94 -23.65
N ILE A 125 -26.06 8.25 -24.56
CA ILE A 125 -25.32 7.25 -25.35
C ILE A 125 -23.84 7.40 -25.03
N GLY A 126 -23.24 6.31 -24.57
CA GLY A 126 -21.81 6.23 -24.28
C GLY A 126 -21.13 5.09 -25.04
N GLU A 127 -19.82 5.00 -24.85
CA GLU A 127 -19.02 3.86 -25.30
C GLU A 127 -19.50 2.53 -24.68
N PRO A 128 -19.24 1.37 -25.31
CA PRO A 128 -19.65 0.08 -24.78
C PRO A 128 -19.03 -0.22 -23.41
N PHE A 129 -19.84 -0.64 -22.44
CA PHE A 129 -19.37 -0.84 -21.06
C PHE A 129 -18.24 -1.85 -20.90
N HIS A 130 -18.15 -2.87 -21.76
CA HIS A 130 -17.06 -3.86 -21.73
C HIS A 130 -15.70 -3.25 -22.11
N GLU A 131 -15.67 -2.04 -22.68
CA GLU A 131 -14.47 -1.25 -22.94
C GLU A 131 -14.18 -0.24 -21.81
N VAL A 132 -15.15 0.04 -20.95
CA VAL A 132 -15.04 1.00 -19.83
C VAL A 132 -14.51 0.32 -18.58
N SER A 133 -13.31 0.69 -18.14
CA SER A 133 -12.75 0.22 -16.88
C SER A 133 -13.71 0.49 -15.71
N PRO A 134 -13.92 -0.48 -14.79
CA PRO A 134 -14.78 -0.29 -13.62
C PRO A 134 -14.39 0.97 -12.84
N GLY A 135 -15.38 1.74 -12.39
CA GLY A 135 -15.17 2.97 -11.62
C GLY A 135 -15.01 4.25 -12.47
N PHE A 136 -15.03 4.12 -13.80
CA PHE A 136 -15.17 5.26 -14.71
C PHE A 136 -16.54 5.26 -15.39
N LEU A 137 -17.00 6.46 -15.74
CA LEU A 137 -18.18 6.63 -16.57
C LEU A 137 -17.81 6.41 -18.05
N PRO A 138 -18.71 5.83 -18.86
CA PRO A 138 -18.54 5.79 -20.31
C PRO A 138 -18.28 7.18 -20.88
N ARG A 139 -17.46 7.26 -21.93
CA ARG A 139 -17.29 8.46 -22.75
C ARG A 139 -18.49 8.65 -23.66
N THR A 140 -18.90 9.90 -23.87
CA THR A 140 -19.92 10.21 -24.89
C THR A 140 -19.36 10.07 -26.30
N LEU A 141 -20.22 10.00 -27.31
CA LEU A 141 -19.80 9.92 -28.72
C LEU A 141 -18.91 11.10 -29.14
N ASP A 142 -19.20 12.31 -28.64
CA ASP A 142 -18.39 13.49 -28.96
C ASP A 142 -17.02 13.44 -28.27
N GLN A 143 -16.94 12.92 -27.04
CA GLN A 143 -15.67 12.69 -26.35
C GLN A 143 -14.81 11.63 -27.06
N LEU A 144 -15.43 10.57 -27.57
CA LEU A 144 -14.75 9.56 -28.39
C LEU A 144 -14.20 10.16 -29.69
N ARG A 145 -15.00 10.96 -30.40
CA ARG A 145 -14.58 11.65 -31.62
C ARG A 145 -13.44 12.64 -31.37
N ALA A 146 -13.47 13.32 -30.23
CA ALA A 146 -12.42 14.23 -29.80
C ALA A 146 -11.16 13.53 -29.25
N GLY A 147 -11.16 12.18 -29.15
CA GLY A 147 -10.01 11.43 -28.65
C GLY A 147 -9.76 11.63 -27.15
N VAL A 148 -10.78 11.99 -26.37
CA VAL A 148 -10.64 12.20 -24.91
C VAL A 148 -10.32 10.86 -24.24
N GLU A 149 -9.28 10.85 -23.42
CA GLU A 149 -8.90 9.67 -22.63
C GLU A 149 -9.87 9.44 -21.47
N ASN A 150 -10.18 8.16 -21.19
CA ASN A 150 -11.01 7.79 -20.05
C ASN A 150 -10.13 7.46 -18.84
N ASN A 151 -9.87 8.45 -17.99
CA ASN A 151 -9.05 8.31 -16.78
C ASN A 151 -9.67 9.03 -15.57
N ALA A 152 -9.05 8.90 -14.40
CA ALA A 152 -9.51 9.50 -13.15
C ALA A 152 -9.48 11.03 -13.15
N LEU A 153 -8.68 11.65 -14.02
CA LEU A 153 -8.57 13.11 -14.12
C LEU A 153 -9.72 13.72 -14.91
N ARG A 154 -10.48 12.92 -15.66
CA ARG A 154 -11.62 13.36 -16.46
C ARG A 154 -12.67 14.04 -15.56
N PRO A 155 -13.16 15.25 -15.90
CA PRO A 155 -14.06 16.01 -15.03
C PRO A 155 -15.32 15.25 -14.61
N GLU A 156 -15.90 14.40 -15.47
CA GLU A 156 -17.10 13.62 -15.13
C GLU A 156 -16.79 12.42 -14.24
N ASN A 157 -15.56 11.93 -14.23
CA ASN A 157 -15.13 10.86 -13.34
C ASN A 157 -14.79 11.39 -11.94
N ARG A 158 -14.35 12.65 -11.86
CA ARG A 158 -13.96 13.29 -10.60
C ARG A 158 -15.13 13.44 -9.64
N LEU A 159 -14.92 12.99 -8.42
CA LEU A 159 -15.84 13.16 -7.31
C LEU A 159 -15.38 14.33 -6.45
N ARG A 160 -16.15 15.42 -6.42
CA ARG A 160 -15.90 16.51 -5.48
C ARG A 160 -16.40 16.10 -4.10
N ARG A 161 -15.47 15.85 -3.18
CA ARG A 161 -15.81 15.57 -1.78
C ARG A 161 -15.80 16.85 -0.96
N ARG A 162 -16.70 16.95 0.02
CA ARG A 162 -16.52 17.87 1.13
C ARG A 162 -15.34 17.37 1.97
N ARG A 163 -14.41 18.25 2.36
CA ARG A 163 -13.31 17.87 3.27
C ARG A 163 -13.90 17.26 4.54
N LEU A 164 -13.23 16.24 5.06
CA LEU A 164 -13.65 15.64 6.33
C LEU A 164 -13.35 16.63 7.45
N THR A 165 -14.19 16.69 8.49
CA THR A 165 -14.02 17.62 9.61
C THR A 165 -12.66 17.46 10.31
N SER A 166 -12.12 16.23 10.36
CA SER A 166 -10.78 15.93 10.86
C SER A 166 -9.63 16.48 10.00
N GLU A 167 -9.90 16.85 8.74
CA GLU A 167 -8.95 17.54 7.86
C GLU A 167 -9.07 19.07 7.98
N GLU A 168 -10.23 19.59 8.38
CA GLU A 168 -10.47 21.03 8.60
C GLU A 168 -9.78 21.55 9.88
N ASP A 169 -9.60 20.69 10.90
CA ASP A 169 -8.88 21.00 12.14
C ASP A 169 -7.34 20.86 12.04
N ARG A 170 -6.78 20.47 10.88
CA ARG A 170 -5.32 20.55 10.68
C ARG A 170 -4.97 22.01 10.38
N PRO A 171 -4.26 22.72 11.28
CA PRO A 171 -3.81 24.07 10.97
C PRO A 171 -2.96 24.04 9.70
N GLU A 172 -3.20 24.98 8.78
CA GLU A 172 -2.33 25.29 7.64
C GLU A 172 -1.00 25.92 8.08
N GLU A 173 -0.53 25.61 9.28
CA GLU A 173 0.81 26.00 9.67
C GLU A 173 1.80 25.20 8.81
N PRO A 174 2.86 25.84 8.29
CA PRO A 174 3.91 25.14 7.59
C PRO A 174 4.54 24.18 8.60
N GLN A 175 4.06 22.93 8.59
CA GLN A 175 4.71 21.84 9.29
C GLN A 175 6.13 21.85 8.75
N GLN A 176 7.12 22.11 9.63
CA GLN A 176 8.53 22.08 9.26
C GLN A 176 8.75 20.86 8.37
N SER A 177 9.33 21.07 7.19
CA SER A 177 9.60 19.95 6.28
C SER A 177 10.33 18.88 7.08
N LEU A 178 10.06 17.60 6.80
CA LEU A 178 10.83 16.52 7.41
C LEU A 178 12.34 16.72 7.23
N GLU A 179 12.73 17.45 6.18
CA GLU A 179 14.08 17.89 5.87
C GLU A 179 14.56 18.98 6.86
N ASP A 180 13.76 20.01 7.13
CA ASP A 180 14.07 21.09 8.09
C ASP A 180 14.18 20.54 9.53
N ALA A 181 13.28 19.63 9.91
CA ALA A 181 13.35 18.97 11.22
C ALA A 181 14.58 18.06 11.36
N LEU A 182 15.04 17.48 10.25
CA LEU A 182 16.29 16.71 10.21
C LEU A 182 17.50 17.63 10.35
N ASP A 183 17.49 18.77 9.68
CA ASP A 183 18.57 19.76 9.71
C ASP A 183 18.68 20.43 11.08
N ASP A 184 17.56 20.68 11.77
CA ASP A 184 17.56 21.15 13.15
C ASP A 184 18.16 20.10 14.11
N LEU A 185 17.78 18.82 13.99
CA LEU A 185 18.37 17.73 14.77
C LEU A 185 19.87 17.52 14.48
N LEU A 186 20.30 17.72 13.24
CA LEU A 186 21.71 17.66 12.86
C LEU A 186 22.50 18.82 13.47
N ARG A 187 21.94 20.03 13.46
CA ARG A 187 22.54 21.23 14.08
C ARG A 187 22.65 21.08 15.60
N GLU A 188 21.61 20.53 16.23
CA GLU A 188 21.60 20.25 17.67
C GLU A 188 22.65 19.20 18.06
N ALA A 189 22.95 18.25 17.17
CA ALA A 189 24.04 17.29 17.36
C ALA A 189 25.44 17.93 17.18
N GLU A 190 25.58 18.91 16.28
CA GLU A 190 26.82 19.67 16.07
C GLU A 190 27.13 20.65 17.23
N GLU A 191 26.12 21.12 17.96
CA GLU A 191 26.27 22.04 19.10
C GLU A 191 26.71 21.37 20.41
N THR A 192 26.94 20.05 20.43
CA THR A 192 27.66 19.43 21.56
C THR A 192 29.12 19.90 21.55
N PRO A 193 29.63 20.54 22.62
CA PRO A 193 30.91 21.22 22.57
C PRO A 193 32.05 20.20 22.61
N ASN A 194 32.55 19.83 21.43
CA ASN A 194 33.92 19.37 21.29
C ASN A 194 34.84 20.54 21.62
N ALA A 195 35.21 20.65 22.90
CA ALA A 195 36.27 21.51 23.35
C ALA A 195 37.60 21.07 22.69
N ASN A 196 38.00 21.80 21.64
CA ASN A 196 39.31 22.44 21.50
C ASN A 196 39.56 22.78 20.03
N VAL A 197 39.37 24.05 19.68
CA VAL A 197 39.92 24.65 18.47
C VAL A 197 41.18 25.42 18.85
N THR A 198 42.29 25.14 18.17
CA THR A 198 43.36 26.15 17.99
C THR A 198 43.71 26.20 16.51
N VAL A 199 43.54 27.37 15.90
CA VAL A 199 43.89 27.72 14.51
C VAL A 199 45.29 28.34 14.49
N PRO A 200 46.12 28.13 13.45
CA PRO A 200 46.47 29.26 12.57
C PRO A 200 46.59 28.84 11.08
N THR A 201 45.89 29.52 10.15
CA THR A 201 46.34 30.63 9.28
C THR A 201 46.89 30.19 7.91
N GLU A 202 46.22 30.62 6.85
CA GLU A 202 46.56 30.52 5.40
C GLU A 202 47.84 31.31 5.00
N PRO A 203 48.53 30.98 3.88
CA PRO A 203 48.17 31.56 2.58
C PRO A 203 48.28 30.63 1.33
N GLN A 204 47.49 31.06 0.34
CA GLN A 204 47.26 30.65 -1.06
C GLN A 204 48.47 30.19 -1.92
N LEU A 205 48.25 29.20 -2.82
CA LEU A 205 48.23 29.34 -4.31
C LEU A 205 48.25 27.99 -5.08
N LEU A 206 47.71 28.04 -6.31
CA LEU A 206 47.48 27.02 -7.36
C LEU A 206 48.52 25.90 -7.54
N VAL A 207 48.04 24.70 -7.95
CA VAL A 207 48.42 23.88 -9.15
C VAL A 207 48.04 22.40 -8.93
N THR A 208 47.33 21.78 -9.89
CA THR A 208 47.18 20.31 -10.07
C THR A 208 48.20 19.79 -11.10
N PRO A 209 48.43 18.47 -11.29
CA PRO A 209 48.17 17.29 -10.44
C PRO A 209 49.39 16.32 -10.37
N GLN A 210 49.51 15.46 -9.35
CA GLN A 210 50.03 14.09 -9.51
C GLN A 210 49.78 13.23 -8.27
N ILE A 211 49.38 11.98 -8.54
CA ILE A 211 48.98 10.96 -7.56
C ILE A 211 50.24 10.27 -7.02
N GLN A 212 50.43 10.34 -5.70
CA GLN A 212 51.30 9.44 -4.93
C GLN A 212 50.63 9.21 -3.57
N GLU A 213 50.22 7.96 -3.32
CA GLU A 213 49.67 7.51 -2.05
C GLU A 213 50.81 7.36 -1.03
N ASP A 214 50.77 8.17 0.04
CA ASP A 214 51.67 8.09 1.20
C ASP A 214 50.86 7.62 2.42
N PRO A 215 51.32 6.65 3.23
CA PRO A 215 50.49 5.91 4.20
C PRO A 215 50.35 6.61 5.57
N SER A 216 50.26 7.94 5.61
CA SER A 216 50.18 8.68 6.88
C SER A 216 49.38 9.97 6.76
N GLU A 217 48.08 9.85 6.45
CA GLU A 217 47.08 10.91 6.68
C GLU A 217 46.05 10.43 7.71
N PRO A 218 45.58 11.28 8.65
CA PRO A 218 44.39 10.99 9.43
C PRO A 218 43.19 10.85 8.49
N PRO A 219 42.24 9.93 8.75
CA PRO A 219 41.19 9.61 7.80
C PRO A 219 40.38 10.86 7.47
N ARG A 220 40.26 11.16 6.17
CA ARG A 220 39.36 12.22 5.69
C ARG A 220 37.94 11.96 6.23
N PRO A 221 37.20 13.01 6.62
CA PRO A 221 35.80 12.85 7.02
C PRO A 221 35.03 12.21 5.87
N MET A 222 34.51 11.01 6.11
CA MET A 222 33.79 10.23 5.09
C MET A 222 32.57 11.01 4.61
N THR A 223 32.34 11.00 3.31
CA THR A 223 31.11 11.54 2.75
C THR A 223 29.91 10.70 3.22
N ARG A 224 28.74 11.32 3.33
CA ARG A 224 27.48 10.66 3.78
C ARG A 224 27.20 9.34 3.05
N ARG A 225 27.57 9.26 1.77
CA ARG A 225 27.40 8.07 0.93
C ARG A 225 28.37 6.94 1.31
N GLU A 226 29.61 7.27 1.67
CA GLU A 226 30.63 6.29 2.09
C GLU A 226 30.29 5.69 3.45
N ALA A 227 29.84 6.52 4.40
CA ALA A 227 29.39 6.06 5.72
C ALA A 227 28.19 5.09 5.62
N GLN A 228 27.23 5.36 4.73
CA GLN A 228 26.09 4.45 4.48
C GLN A 228 26.55 3.11 3.90
N ILE A 229 27.49 3.13 2.95
CA ILE A 229 28.03 1.90 2.34
C ILE A 229 28.81 1.09 3.39
N GLN A 230 29.55 1.74 4.28
CA GLN A 230 30.29 1.07 5.35
C GLN A 230 29.36 0.44 6.38
N LEU A 231 28.33 1.17 6.84
CA LEU A 231 27.32 0.63 7.75
C LEU A 231 26.55 -0.55 7.14
N ALA A 232 26.24 -0.49 5.84
CA ALA A 232 25.62 -1.61 5.13
C ALA A 232 26.55 -2.82 5.06
N ARG A 233 27.85 -2.63 4.80
CA ARG A 233 28.86 -3.70 4.82
C ARG A 233 29.03 -4.31 6.20
N GLU A 234 29.09 -3.51 7.26
CA GLU A 234 29.20 -3.99 8.64
C GLU A 234 27.96 -4.75 9.09
N ARG A 235 26.75 -4.28 8.72
CA ARG A 235 25.50 -5.01 8.98
C ARG A 235 25.45 -6.32 8.21
N PHE A 236 25.88 -6.33 6.95
CA PHE A 236 25.93 -7.55 6.15
C PHE A 236 26.92 -8.57 6.75
N ALA A 237 28.11 -8.12 7.15
CA ALA A 237 29.12 -8.97 7.77
C ALA A 237 28.65 -9.58 9.11
N ARG A 238 27.90 -8.83 9.92
CA ARG A 238 27.32 -9.36 11.17
C ARG A 238 26.26 -10.45 10.95
N VAL A 239 25.59 -10.45 9.79
CA VAL A 239 24.45 -11.35 9.52
C VAL A 239 24.85 -12.55 8.68
N PHE A 240 25.77 -12.39 7.73
CA PHE A 240 26.17 -13.44 6.78
C PHE A 240 27.65 -13.80 6.85
N GLY A 241 28.38 -13.26 7.82
CA GLY A 241 29.83 -13.38 7.87
C GLY A 241 30.53 -12.45 6.89
N SER A 242 31.84 -12.36 7.06
CA SER A 242 32.74 -11.68 6.13
C SER A 242 32.86 -12.43 4.81
N ARG A 243 33.43 -11.78 3.79
CA ARG A 243 33.63 -12.41 2.48
C ARG A 243 34.57 -13.61 2.58
N GLU A 244 35.57 -13.52 3.43
CA GLU A 244 36.55 -14.55 3.69
C GLU A 244 35.94 -15.77 4.40
N GLU A 245 34.93 -15.55 5.25
CA GLU A 245 34.17 -16.63 5.90
C GLU A 245 33.20 -17.32 4.94
N LEU A 246 32.58 -16.57 4.02
CA LEU A 246 31.70 -17.10 2.97
C LEU A 246 32.40 -18.03 1.97
N GLU A 247 33.71 -17.82 1.77
CA GLU A 247 34.54 -18.61 0.85
C GLU A 247 35.06 -19.91 1.49
N GLN A 248 34.76 -20.17 2.77
CA GLN A 248 35.11 -21.42 3.46
C GLN A 248 34.16 -22.57 3.07
N ASP A 249 34.73 -23.76 2.87
CA ASP A 249 33.98 -24.96 2.45
C ASP A 249 32.96 -25.45 3.50
N ASP A 250 33.13 -25.06 4.76
CA ASP A 250 32.26 -25.38 5.90
C ASP A 250 31.29 -24.24 6.28
N TYR A 251 31.21 -23.18 5.47
CA TYR A 251 30.27 -22.10 5.71
C TYR A 251 28.82 -22.56 5.59
N GLU A 252 28.10 -22.51 6.71
CA GLU A 252 26.66 -22.72 6.74
C GLU A 252 25.94 -21.38 6.88
N SER A 253 25.13 -21.03 5.88
CA SER A 253 24.41 -19.75 5.93
C SER A 253 23.41 -19.73 7.10
N PRO A 254 23.24 -18.61 7.81
CA PRO A 254 22.20 -18.48 8.83
C PRO A 254 20.79 -18.68 8.28
N LEU A 255 20.59 -18.47 6.97
CA LEU A 255 19.35 -18.82 6.29
C LEU A 255 19.15 -20.33 6.21
N THR A 256 20.19 -21.10 5.91
CA THR A 256 20.16 -22.58 5.91
C THR A 256 19.70 -23.07 7.28
N GLN A 257 20.28 -22.56 8.37
CA GLN A 257 19.85 -22.92 9.73
C GLN A 257 18.40 -22.52 10.02
N MET A 258 17.96 -21.34 9.54
CA MET A 258 16.57 -20.91 9.70
C MET A 258 15.59 -21.83 8.96
N TYR A 259 15.92 -22.23 7.73
CA TYR A 259 15.11 -23.15 6.92
C TYR A 259 15.09 -24.57 7.50
N THR A 260 16.23 -25.08 7.97
CA THR A 260 16.30 -26.40 8.63
C THR A 260 15.41 -26.41 9.87
N ARG A 261 15.51 -25.39 10.74
CA ARG A 261 14.63 -25.28 11.93
C ARG A 261 13.16 -25.16 11.55
N ALA A 262 12.82 -24.40 10.50
CA ALA A 262 11.44 -24.28 10.04
C ALA A 262 10.89 -25.59 9.46
N TYR A 263 11.71 -26.32 8.71
CA TYR A 263 11.36 -27.60 8.13
C TYR A 263 11.15 -28.67 9.21
N ASP A 264 12.04 -28.72 10.21
CA ASP A 264 11.90 -29.63 11.35
C ASP A 264 10.62 -29.35 12.15
N ARG A 265 10.28 -28.07 12.38
CA ARG A 265 9.00 -27.68 13.02
C ARG A 265 7.80 -28.14 12.21
N HIS A 266 7.80 -27.89 10.90
CA HIS A 266 6.73 -28.32 10.01
C HIS A 266 6.55 -29.84 10.05
N ARG A 267 7.65 -30.60 9.99
CA ARG A 267 7.64 -32.06 10.05
C ARG A 267 7.06 -32.57 11.37
N GLN A 268 7.42 -31.95 12.49
CA GLN A 268 6.89 -32.30 13.82
C GLN A 268 5.39 -31.98 13.94
N ALA A 269 4.92 -30.88 13.34
CA ALA A 269 3.51 -30.54 13.32
C ALA A 269 2.68 -31.55 12.49
N GLU A 270 3.17 -31.93 11.30
CA GLU A 270 2.54 -32.97 10.47
C GLU A 270 2.46 -34.33 11.18
N GLN A 271 3.53 -34.72 11.89
CA GLN A 271 3.54 -35.96 12.69
C GLN A 271 2.46 -35.94 13.77
N ARG A 272 2.30 -34.83 14.50
CA ARG A 272 1.24 -34.69 15.53
C ARG A 272 -0.16 -34.78 14.95
N ARG A 273 -0.40 -34.20 13.76
CA ARG A 273 -1.69 -34.30 13.05
C ARG A 273 -1.96 -35.74 12.60
N ALA A 274 -0.94 -36.45 12.12
CA ALA A 274 -1.05 -37.86 11.73
C ALA A 274 -1.31 -38.79 12.93
N GLU A 275 -0.74 -38.48 14.10
CA GLU A 275 -0.92 -39.23 15.35
C GLU A 275 -2.22 -38.85 16.11
N GLY A 276 -3.03 -37.92 15.57
CA GLY A 276 -4.33 -37.54 16.14
C GLY A 276 -4.26 -36.85 17.50
N THR A 277 -3.09 -36.31 17.87
CA THR A 277 -2.87 -35.68 19.17
C THR A 277 -3.18 -34.18 19.08
N GLU A 278 -4.46 -33.80 19.22
CA GLU A 278 -4.91 -32.40 19.22
C GLU A 278 -4.88 -31.72 20.60
N VAL A 279 -4.43 -32.43 21.64
CA VAL A 279 -4.41 -31.91 23.01
C VAL A 279 -3.10 -31.15 23.28
N ALA A 280 -3.21 -29.86 23.58
CA ALA A 280 -2.07 -29.05 23.99
C ALA A 280 -1.44 -29.63 25.28
N PRO A 281 -0.09 -29.77 25.35
CA PRO A 281 0.58 -30.29 26.53
C PRO A 281 0.32 -29.37 27.74
N GLN A 282 0.16 -29.94 28.93
CA GLN A 282 -0.04 -29.16 30.14
C GLN A 282 1.25 -28.39 30.47
N LEU A 283 1.20 -27.06 30.41
CA LEU A 283 2.36 -26.18 30.55
C LEU A 283 2.80 -25.96 32.01
N ASP A 284 2.01 -26.40 32.98
CA ASP A 284 2.17 -25.99 34.39
C ASP A 284 3.33 -26.63 35.13
N SER A 285 3.91 -27.71 34.61
CA SER A 285 5.08 -28.39 35.19
C SER A 285 6.39 -28.19 34.42
N LEU A 286 6.40 -27.36 33.37
CA LEU A 286 7.55 -27.19 32.47
C LEU A 286 8.41 -25.98 32.82
N SER A 287 9.70 -26.07 32.49
CA SER A 287 10.63 -24.97 32.73
C SER A 287 10.26 -23.74 31.87
N PRO A 288 10.63 -22.52 32.27
CA PRO A 288 10.29 -21.30 31.51
C PRO A 288 10.83 -21.28 30.08
N GLN A 289 11.92 -22.01 29.81
CA GLN A 289 12.48 -22.16 28.46
C GLN A 289 11.62 -23.11 27.62
N ASP A 290 11.25 -24.26 28.17
CA ASP A 290 10.41 -25.25 27.49
C ASP A 290 9.00 -24.69 27.20
N ARG A 291 8.45 -23.86 28.12
CA ARG A 291 7.16 -23.20 27.90
C ARG A 291 7.20 -22.23 26.71
N ARG A 292 8.26 -21.42 26.58
CA ARG A 292 8.41 -20.49 25.44
C ARG A 292 8.57 -21.25 24.13
N GLU A 293 9.32 -22.34 24.14
CA GLU A 293 9.56 -23.14 22.94
C GLU A 293 8.27 -23.84 22.46
N ILE A 294 7.43 -24.30 23.39
CA ILE A 294 6.10 -24.87 23.08
C ILE A 294 5.10 -23.80 22.63
N GLU A 295 5.09 -22.62 23.27
CA GLU A 295 4.25 -21.49 22.87
C GLU A 295 4.60 -20.99 21.46
N GLU A 296 5.89 -20.86 21.14
CA GLU A 296 6.36 -20.56 19.79
C GLU A 296 5.97 -21.66 18.79
N GLN A 297 6.03 -22.94 19.18
CA GLN A 297 5.57 -24.03 18.32
C GLN A 297 4.06 -24.04 18.06
N LEU A 298 3.23 -23.57 19.02
CA LEU A 298 1.76 -23.49 18.87
C LEU A 298 1.32 -22.25 18.07
N LEU A 299 2.04 -21.13 18.19
CA LEU A 299 1.75 -19.87 17.48
C LEU A 299 2.02 -19.96 15.97
N TRP A 300 2.88 -20.88 15.55
CA TRP A 300 3.37 -21.00 14.16
C TRP A 300 3.18 -22.41 13.54
N GLY A 301 2.45 -23.32 14.22
CA GLY A 301 2.17 -24.69 13.78
C GLY A 301 0.81 -24.89 13.10
#